data_AF-A0A2W5U104-F1
#
_entry.id   AF-A0A2W5U104-F1
#
_cell.length_a   1.000
_cell.length_b   1.000
_cell.length_c   1.000
_cell.angle_alpha   90.00
_cell.angle_beta   90.00
_cell.angle_gamma   90.00
#
_symmetry.space_group_name_H-M   'P 1'
#
loop_
_entity.id
_entity.type
_entity.pdbx_description
1 polymer ?
#
loop_
_entity_poly.entity_id
_entity_poly.type
_entity_poly.pdbx_seq_one_letter_code
_entity_poly.pdbx_strand_id
1 'polypeptide(L)'
;FAGVGNVELFSPEGVARPAPVAGTLGSGTYRFRAANLSLQHGQRWVMASDGIKVRDASAILAKVRSQPPAAAVDALFSQAARSHDDVSVLIIDVEATA
;
A
#
# COMPACT_ATOMS: atom_id res chain seq x y z
N PHE A 1 8.50 7.62 2.32
CA PHE A 1 7.42 7.06 3.14
C PHE A 1 7.78 7.14 4.61
N ALA A 2 6.85 7.62 5.44
CA ALA A 2 6.94 7.54 6.89
C ALA A 2 5.54 7.18 7.40
N GLY A 3 5.38 5.97 7.91
CA GLY A 3 4.11 5.45 8.42
C GLY A 3 4.17 5.15 9.91
N VAL A 4 3.02 5.21 10.58
CA VAL A 4 2.84 4.80 11.97
C VAL A 4 1.62 3.89 12.04
N GLY A 5 1.70 2.84 12.85
CA GLY A 5 0.62 1.87 13.04
C GLY A 5 0.55 0.84 11.93
N ASN A 6 -0.65 0.58 11.45
CA ASN A 6 -1.01 -0.56 10.60
C ASN A 6 -1.52 -0.16 9.21
N VAL A 7 -1.27 1.09 8.79
CA VAL A 7 -1.41 1.49 7.38
C VAL A 7 -0.21 0.97 6.61
N GLU A 8 -0.51 0.25 5.54
CA GLU A 8 0.42 -0.62 4.86
C GLU A 8 0.78 -0.07 3.48
N LEU A 9 2.07 -0.05 3.13
CA LEU A 9 2.55 0.25 1.78
C LEU A 9 3.04 -1.04 1.12
N PHE A 10 2.36 -1.50 0.09
CA PHE A 10 2.77 -2.60 -0.78
C PHE A 10 3.73 -2.06 -1.85
N SER A 11 4.84 -2.76 -2.01
CA SER A 11 5.93 -2.36 -2.91
C SER A 11 5.90 -3.13 -4.23
N PRO A 12 6.44 -2.55 -5.31
CA PRO A 12 6.65 -3.26 -6.56
C PRO A 12 7.53 -4.51 -6.38
N GLU A 13 7.47 -5.41 -7.36
CA GLU A 13 8.35 -6.57 -7.41
C GLU A 13 9.83 -6.15 -7.33
N GLY A 14 10.60 -6.87 -6.50
CA GLY A 14 12.03 -6.59 -6.29
C GLY A 14 12.34 -5.38 -5.41
N VAL A 15 11.33 -4.63 -4.94
CA VAL A 15 11.51 -3.48 -4.06
C VAL A 15 11.18 -3.86 -2.63
N ALA A 16 12.12 -3.59 -1.71
CA ALA A 16 11.92 -3.87 -0.29
C ALA A 16 10.76 -3.05 0.28
N ARG A 17 9.87 -3.72 1.01
CA ARG A 17 8.71 -3.09 1.63
C ARG A 17 9.14 -2.21 2.81
N PRO A 18 8.86 -0.90 2.80
CA PRO A 18 9.12 -0.06 3.94
C PRO A 18 8.08 -0.35 5.04
N ALA A 19 8.54 -0.65 6.25
CA ALA A 19 7.67 -0.96 7.38
C ALA A 19 7.24 0.33 8.11
N PRO A 20 5.96 0.46 8.51
CA PRO A 20 5.53 1.52 9.42
C PRO A 20 6.14 1.32 10.82
N VAL A 21 6.25 2.41 11.59
CA VAL A 21 6.66 2.37 12.99
C VAL A 21 5.47 1.94 13.85
N ALA A 22 5.67 1.01 14.79
CA ALA A 22 4.61 0.59 15.70
C ALA A 22 4.13 1.75 16.59
N GLY A 23 2.81 1.83 16.81
CA GLY A 23 2.18 2.85 17.65
C GLY A 23 0.98 3.52 16.97
N THR A 24 0.45 4.56 17.61
CA THR A 24 -0.70 5.33 17.13
C THR A 24 -0.45 6.81 17.33
N LEU A 25 -0.53 7.61 16.29
CA LEU A 25 -0.30 9.06 16.38
C LEU A 25 -1.10 9.70 17.52
N GLY A 26 -0.48 10.61 18.27
CA GLY A 26 -1.09 11.31 19.41
C GLY A 26 -0.72 10.76 20.79
N SER A 27 -0.17 9.54 20.88
CA SER A 27 0.37 9.01 22.16
C SER A 27 1.89 9.20 22.26
N GLY A 28 2.32 10.35 22.79
CA GLY A 28 3.73 10.59 23.15
C GLY A 28 4.63 11.10 22.02
N THR A 29 5.95 11.03 22.25
CA THR A 29 6.98 11.60 21.36
C THR A 29 7.43 10.57 20.32
N TYR A 30 7.13 10.83 19.05
CA TYR A 30 7.48 9.95 17.94
C TYR A 30 8.84 10.30 17.33
N ARG A 31 9.69 9.28 17.13
CA ARG A 31 10.83 9.37 16.21
C ARG A 31 10.46 8.72 14.89
N PHE A 32 10.03 9.54 13.94
CA PHE A 32 9.73 9.07 12.59
C PHE A 32 11.00 8.60 11.89
N ARG A 33 10.89 7.47 11.19
CA ARG A 33 11.90 7.02 10.24
C ARG A 33 11.32 7.18 8.84
N ALA A 34 11.96 8.03 8.04
CA ALA A 34 11.61 8.18 6.64
C ALA A 34 12.39 7.17 5.79
N ALA A 35 11.67 6.39 4.99
CA ALA A 35 12.24 5.60 3.91
C ALA A 35 12.20 6.41 2.62
N ASN A 36 13.34 6.54 1.95
CA ASN A 36 13.40 7.09 0.59
C ASN A 36 12.94 6.02 -0.39
N LEU A 37 12.01 6.37 -1.29
CA LEU A 37 11.50 5.47 -2.31
C LEU A 37 12.08 5.89 -3.66
N SER A 38 12.89 5.04 -4.28
CA SER A 38 13.38 5.26 -5.63
C SER A 38 12.31 4.83 -6.64
N LEU A 39 11.53 5.80 -7.11
CA LEU A 39 10.46 5.56 -8.09
C LEU A 39 11.05 5.28 -9.47
N GLN A 40 10.56 4.22 -10.13
CA GLN A 40 10.94 3.89 -11.50
C GLN A 40 9.69 3.79 -12.37
N HIS A 41 9.83 4.14 -13.65
CA HIS A 41 8.77 4.01 -14.63
C HIS A 41 8.17 2.59 -14.65
N GLY A 42 6.84 2.51 -14.72
CA GLY A 42 6.09 1.25 -14.75
C GLY A 42 5.92 0.58 -13.39
N GLN A 43 6.39 1.19 -12.29
CA GLN A 43 6.12 0.70 -10.95
C GLN A 43 4.71 1.04 -10.49
N ARG A 44 4.09 0.11 -9.77
CA ARG A 44 2.85 0.33 -9.02
C ARG A 44 3.10 0.22 -7.53
N TRP A 45 2.74 1.25 -6.79
CA TRP A 45 2.72 1.29 -5.34
C TRP A 45 1.29 1.30 -4.84
N VAL A 46 1.00 0.59 -3.74
CA VAL A 46 -0.34 0.54 -3.18
C VAL A 46 -0.28 0.80 -1.68
N MET A 47 -1.04 1.77 -1.21
CA MET A 47 -1.25 2.02 0.22
C MET A 47 -2.63 1.54 0.62
N ALA A 48 -2.76 0.86 1.75
CA ALA A 48 -4.05 0.39 2.24
C ALA A 48 -4.18 0.50 3.77
N SER A 49 -5.39 0.73 4.25
CA SER A 49 -5.74 0.57 5.67
C SER A 49 -5.74 -0.92 6.07
N ASP A 50 -5.83 -1.16 7.38
CA ASP A 50 -5.96 -2.48 8.00
C ASP A 50 -7.30 -3.20 7.71
N GLY A 51 -8.29 -2.45 7.22
CA GLY A 51 -9.48 -2.96 6.55
C GLY A 51 -9.17 -3.87 5.35
N ILE A 52 -7.97 -3.82 4.78
CA ILE A 52 -7.48 -4.76 3.76
C ILE A 52 -6.64 -5.88 4.40
N LYS A 53 -7.00 -7.13 4.09
CA LYS A 53 -6.23 -8.32 4.49
C LYS A 53 -4.91 -8.40 3.72
N VAL A 54 -3.80 -8.14 4.41
CA VAL A 54 -2.45 -8.04 3.81
C VAL A 54 -2.05 -9.26 2.96
N ARG A 55 -2.36 -10.48 3.42
CA ARG A 55 -2.01 -11.72 2.70
C ARG A 55 -2.76 -11.83 1.38
N ASP A 56 -4.06 -11.55 1.40
CA ASP A 56 -4.93 -11.65 0.23
C ASP A 56 -4.59 -10.54 -0.77
N ALA A 57 -4.37 -9.31 -0.27
CA ALA A 57 -3.94 -8.18 -1.07
C ALA A 57 -2.62 -8.46 -1.83
N SER A 58 -1.62 -9.04 -1.15
CA SER A 58 -0.35 -9.41 -1.80
C SER A 58 -0.56 -10.37 -2.98
N ALA A 59 -1.46 -11.36 -2.82
CA ALA A 59 -1.76 -12.32 -3.88
C ALA A 59 -2.57 -11.71 -5.04
N ILE A 60 -3.47 -10.78 -4.76
CA ILE A 60 -4.28 -10.08 -5.77
C ILE A 60 -3.41 -9.10 -6.57
N LEU A 61 -2.58 -8.29 -5.89
CA LEU A 61 -1.74 -7.27 -6.52
C LEU A 61 -0.80 -7.85 -7.58
N ALA A 62 -0.28 -9.05 -7.35
CA ALA A 62 0.52 -9.77 -8.34
C ALA A 62 -0.27 -10.08 -9.63
N LYS A 63 -1.57 -10.37 -9.52
CA LYS A 63 -2.46 -10.71 -10.66
C LYS A 63 -2.98 -9.49 -11.40
N VAL A 64 -3.16 -8.37 -10.72
CA VAL A 64 -3.77 -7.15 -11.29
C VAL A 64 -2.75 -6.09 -11.70
N ARG A 65 -1.45 -6.43 -11.71
CA ARG A 65 -0.36 -5.49 -12.02
C ARG A 65 -0.51 -4.78 -13.36
N SER A 66 -0.98 -5.49 -14.38
CA SER A 66 -1.20 -4.95 -15.74
C SER A 66 -2.57 -4.30 -15.93
N GLN A 67 -3.45 -4.35 -14.92
CA GLN A 67 -4.77 -3.75 -15.02
C GLN A 67 -4.72 -2.25 -14.69
N PRO A 68 -5.68 -1.45 -15.19
CA PRO A 68 -5.82 -0.05 -14.77
C PRO A 68 -6.00 0.09 -13.26
N PRO A 69 -5.59 1.21 -12.64
CA PRO A 69 -5.72 1.44 -11.20
C PRO A 69 -7.12 1.15 -10.64
N ALA A 70 -8.17 1.61 -11.32
CA ALA A 70 -9.55 1.39 -10.89
C ALA A 70 -9.89 -0.11 -10.75
N ALA A 71 -9.56 -0.91 -11.77
CA ALA A 71 -9.80 -2.36 -11.74
C ALA A 71 -8.98 -3.07 -10.64
N ALA A 72 -7.75 -2.60 -10.38
CA ALA A 72 -6.96 -3.11 -9.27
C ALA A 72 -7.56 -2.76 -7.90
N VAL A 73 -8.13 -1.57 -7.73
CA VAL A 73 -8.88 -1.20 -6.51
C VAL A 73 -10.11 -2.10 -6.36
N ASP A 74 -10.91 -2.28 -7.42
CA ASP A 74 -12.10 -3.13 -7.38
C ASP A 74 -11.77 -4.58 -7.00
N ALA A 75 -10.65 -5.10 -7.50
CA ALA A 75 -10.16 -6.43 -7.14
C ALA A 75 -9.76 -6.53 -5.65
N LEU A 76 -9.11 -5.49 -5.11
CA LEU A 76 -8.76 -5.43 -3.68
C LEU A 76 -9.99 -5.35 -2.79
N PHE A 77 -10.97 -4.52 -3.14
CA PHE A 77 -12.21 -4.37 -2.39
C PHE A 77 -13.03 -5.66 -2.41
N SER A 78 -13.17 -6.30 -3.57
CA SER A 78 -13.98 -7.52 -3.69
C SER A 78 -13.38 -8.74 -3.00
N GLN A 79 -12.05 -8.85 -2.93
CA GLN A 79 -11.38 -10.10 -2.52
C GLN A 79 -10.53 -9.98 -1.24
N ALA A 80 -10.08 -8.79 -0.86
CA ALA A 80 -9.23 -8.58 0.31
C ALA A 80 -9.85 -7.69 1.39
N ALA A 81 -10.98 -7.01 1.13
CA ALA A 81 -11.65 -6.22 2.16
C ALA A 81 -12.16 -7.08 3.32
N ARG A 82 -12.10 -6.53 4.52
CA ARG A 82 -12.84 -7.00 5.68
C ARG A 82 -14.28 -6.49 5.58
N SER A 83 -15.23 -7.31 6.01
CA SER A 83 -16.66 -6.97 5.96
C SER A 83 -17.13 -6.07 7.11
N HIS A 84 -16.28 -5.80 8.09
CA HIS A 84 -16.63 -5.17 9.37
C HIS A 84 -15.66 -4.04 9.74
N ASP A 85 -14.95 -3.49 8.76
CA ASP A 85 -13.92 -2.49 8.96
C ASP A 85 -13.95 -1.47 7.82
N ASP A 86 -13.47 -0.25 8.09
CA ASP A 86 -13.39 0.79 7.08
C ASP A 86 -12.21 0.54 6.15
N VAL A 87 -12.47 0.66 4.85
CA VAL A 87 -11.49 0.32 3.82
C VAL A 87 -11.07 1.56 3.05
N SER A 88 -9.77 1.81 2.99
CA SER A 88 -9.18 2.85 2.16
C SER A 88 -7.98 2.28 1.41
N VAL A 89 -7.92 2.55 0.10
CA VAL A 89 -6.84 2.13 -0.79
C VAL A 89 -6.42 3.29 -1.68
N LEU A 90 -5.12 3.50 -1.83
CA LEU A 90 -4.51 4.40 -2.80
C LEU A 90 -3.59 3.60 -3.71
N ILE A 91 -3.83 3.68 -5.02
CA ILE A 91 -2.94 3.09 -6.04
C ILE A 91 -2.20 4.22 -6.75
N ILE A 92 -0.89 4.06 -6.88
CA ILE A 92 0.00 5.00 -7.55
C ILE A 92 0.76 4.25 -8.64
N ASP A 93 0.51 4.63 -9.89
CA ASP A 93 1.28 4.18 -11.04
C ASP A 93 2.32 5.25 -11.39
N VAL A 94 3.59 4.84 -11.48
CA VAL A 94 4.70 5.73 -11.80
C VAL A 94 4.88 5.77 -13.32
N GLU A 95 4.50 6.87 -13.93
CA GLU A 95 4.74 7.13 -15.35
C GLU A 95 6.03 7.93 -15.55
N ALA A 96 6.60 7.86 -16.77
CA ALA A 96 7.73 8.71 -17.11
C ALA A 96 7.19 10.11 -17.37
N THR A 97 7.82 11.14 -16.80
CA THR A 97 7.58 12.51 -17.24
C THR A 97 8.08 12.63 -18.67
N ALA A 98 7.17 12.97 -19.59
CA ALA A 98 7.47 13.28 -20.98
C ALA A 98 8.40 14.49 -21.12
#